data_AF-R5J734-F1
#
_entry.id   AF-R5J734-F1
#
_cell.length_a   1.000
_cell.length_b   1.000
_cell.length_c   1.000
_cell.angle_alpha   90.00
_cell.angle_beta   90.00
_cell.angle_gamma   90.00
#
_symmetry.space_group_name_H-M   'P 1'
#
loop_
_entity.id
_entity.type
_entity.pdbx_description
1 polymer ?
#
loop_
_entity_poly.entity_id
_entity_poly.type
_entity_poly.pdbx_seq_one_letter_code
_entity_poly.pdbx_strand_id
1 'polypeptide(L)'
;MHRLVEENGVLDVCRELGIGFVPYSPINRGFLGGCINEYTVFDVNNDNRQTLPRFQPEAMRANTHIVNALQAFGRTRGMTSAQVALGWLLQKAPWIVPIPGTTKLSHLEENLRTLDFNISSGDWKELEDTVAAIPVVGDRYNAEQQRQVFQPEAMRANTRIVNALQTFGRTRGMTSAQVALGWLLQKAPWIVPIPGTTKLSHLEENLRTLDFNISSEEWKELEDTVAAMPVVGDRYNAEQQRQVGR
;
A
#
# COMPACT_ATOMS: atom_id res chain seq x y z
N MET A 1 -6.35 -3.59 -11.10
CA MET A 1 -6.36 -4.48 -12.27
C MET A 1 -6.47 -5.93 -11.84
N HIS A 2 -5.55 -6.48 -11.05
CA HIS A 2 -5.78 -7.82 -10.47
C HIS A 2 -6.87 -7.78 -9.38
N ARG A 3 -7.79 -8.73 -9.42
CA ARG A 3 -9.01 -8.80 -8.60
C ARG A 3 -9.13 -10.07 -7.76
N LEU A 4 -8.06 -10.86 -7.68
CA LEU A 4 -8.02 -12.13 -6.94
C LEU A 4 -8.56 -12.03 -5.50
N VAL A 5 -8.39 -10.87 -4.86
CA VAL A 5 -8.88 -10.65 -3.49
C VAL A 5 -10.41 -10.75 -3.37
N GLU A 6 -11.14 -10.52 -4.46
CA GLU A 6 -12.61 -10.66 -4.53
C GLU A 6 -13.05 -12.12 -4.55
N GLU A 7 -12.17 -13.06 -4.90
CA GLU A 7 -12.50 -14.47 -5.10
C GLU A 7 -11.79 -15.42 -4.12
N ASN A 8 -10.68 -14.97 -3.52
CA ASN A 8 -9.85 -15.82 -2.65
C ASN A 8 -10.30 -15.85 -1.17
N GLY A 9 -11.49 -15.34 -0.87
CA GLY A 9 -12.09 -15.32 0.47
C GLY A 9 -11.58 -14.23 1.42
N VAL A 10 -10.55 -13.45 1.05
CA VAL A 10 -10.01 -12.40 1.93
C VAL A 10 -11.07 -11.35 2.27
N LEU A 11 -11.84 -10.89 1.28
CA LEU A 11 -12.89 -9.90 1.51
C LEU A 11 -14.05 -10.45 2.36
N ASP A 12 -14.34 -11.75 2.28
CA ASP A 12 -15.38 -12.37 3.09
C ASP A 12 -14.95 -12.47 4.55
N VAL A 13 -13.71 -12.87 4.82
CA VAL A 13 -13.13 -12.85 6.18
C VAL A 13 -13.10 -11.44 6.74
N CYS A 14 -12.71 -10.44 5.94
CA CYS A 14 -12.75 -9.05 6.37
C CYS A 14 -14.16 -8.63 6.81
N ARG A 15 -15.17 -9.03 6.04
CA ARG A 15 -16.57 -8.74 6.36
C ARG A 15 -17.04 -9.46 7.62
N GLU A 16 -16.77 -10.75 7.74
CA GLU A 16 -17.19 -11.58 8.88
C GLU A 16 -16.60 -11.08 10.19
N LEU A 17 -15.34 -10.64 10.18
CA LEU A 17 -14.62 -10.21 11.37
C LEU A 17 -14.67 -8.68 11.62
N GLY A 18 -15.36 -7.92 10.76
CA GLY A 18 -15.43 -6.45 10.88
C GLY A 18 -14.09 -5.74 10.63
N ILE A 19 -13.23 -6.30 9.79
CA ILE A 19 -11.89 -5.78 9.47
C ILE A 19 -11.96 -4.85 8.24
N GLY A 20 -11.41 -3.65 8.37
CA GLY A 20 -11.22 -2.74 7.24
C GLY A 20 -10.18 -3.26 6.24
N PHE A 21 -10.44 -3.07 4.94
CA PHE A 21 -9.53 -3.48 3.87
C PHE A 21 -8.91 -2.24 3.22
N VAL A 22 -7.58 -2.22 3.10
CA VAL A 22 -6.82 -1.07 2.59
C VAL A 22 -6.11 -1.45 1.28
N PRO A 23 -6.73 -1.19 0.11
CA PRO A 23 -6.11 -1.45 -1.19
C PRO A 23 -4.83 -0.62 -1.42
N TYR A 24 -3.69 -1.31 -1.53
CA TYR A 24 -2.42 -0.69 -1.93
C TYR A 24 -2.28 -0.55 -3.46
N SER A 25 -1.77 0.61 -3.89
CA SER A 25 -1.62 1.03 -5.29
C SER A 25 -2.95 1.00 -6.07
N PRO A 26 -3.99 1.70 -5.59
CA PRO A 26 -5.34 1.60 -6.14
C PRO A 26 -5.43 2.08 -7.60
N ILE A 27 -4.58 3.03 -8.02
CA ILE A 27 -4.51 3.55 -9.40
C ILE A 27 -3.43 2.80 -10.22
N ASN A 28 -3.00 1.62 -9.77
CA ASN A 28 -2.01 0.76 -10.42
C ASN A 28 -0.75 1.50 -10.90
N ARG A 29 -0.06 2.17 -9.97
CA ARG A 29 1.15 2.97 -10.25
C ARG A 29 0.94 4.02 -11.36
N GLY A 30 -0.25 4.62 -11.40
CA GLY A 30 -0.62 5.69 -12.34
C GLY A 30 -1.21 5.21 -13.67
N PHE A 31 -1.21 3.90 -13.95
CA PHE A 31 -1.73 3.37 -15.22
C PHE A 31 -3.23 3.68 -15.40
N LEU A 32 -4.03 3.51 -14.34
CA LEU A 32 -5.48 3.80 -14.40
C LEU A 32 -5.80 5.30 -14.48
N GLY A 33 -4.80 6.17 -14.28
CA GLY A 33 -4.93 7.61 -14.52
C GLY A 33 -4.93 7.99 -16.01
N GLY A 34 -4.61 7.04 -16.91
CA GLY A 34 -4.75 7.21 -18.36
C GLY A 34 -3.65 8.02 -19.04
N CYS A 35 -2.62 8.46 -18.32
CA CYS A 35 -1.47 9.18 -18.88
C CYS A 35 -0.35 8.25 -19.38
N ILE A 36 -0.53 6.93 -19.32
CA ILE A 36 0.48 5.92 -19.62
C ILE A 36 -0.09 4.97 -20.69
N ASN A 37 0.71 4.68 -21.72
CA ASN A 37 0.36 3.80 -22.84
C ASN A 37 1.58 2.97 -23.31
N GLU A 38 1.39 2.10 -24.30
CA GLU A 38 2.42 1.19 -24.83
C GLU A 38 3.65 1.88 -25.44
N TYR A 39 3.58 3.19 -25.69
CA TYR A 39 4.69 4.00 -26.20
C TYR A 39 5.42 4.78 -25.09
N THR A 40 4.94 4.67 -23.85
CA THR A 40 5.53 5.38 -22.71
C THR A 40 6.92 4.83 -22.41
N VAL A 41 7.92 5.72 -22.43
CA VAL A 41 9.29 5.40 -22.06
C VAL A 41 9.49 5.74 -20.59
N PHE A 42 9.82 4.74 -19.79
CA PHE A 42 10.11 4.92 -18.36
C PHE A 42 11.61 5.21 -18.15
N ASP A 43 11.93 6.10 -17.21
CA ASP A 43 13.32 6.36 -16.83
C ASP A 43 13.89 5.14 -16.11
N VAL A 44 14.84 4.47 -16.76
CA VAL A 44 15.42 3.22 -16.27
C VAL A 44 16.17 3.38 -14.94
N ASN A 45 16.62 4.59 -14.62
CA ASN A 45 17.34 4.89 -13.39
C ASN A 45 16.40 5.17 -12.22
N ASN A 46 15.12 5.46 -12.51
CA ASN A 46 14.19 6.04 -11.56
C ASN A 46 12.83 5.36 -11.47
N ASP A 47 12.57 4.38 -12.35
CA ASP A 47 11.25 3.81 -12.52
C ASP A 47 11.33 2.31 -12.76
N ASN A 48 10.81 1.53 -11.81
CA ASN A 48 10.81 0.09 -11.91
C ASN A 48 9.65 -0.47 -12.76
N ARG A 49 8.75 0.37 -13.29
CA ARG A 49 7.60 -0.09 -14.09
C ARG A 49 8.02 -0.90 -15.30
N GLN A 50 9.09 -0.50 -16.00
CA GLN A 50 9.62 -1.28 -17.12
C GLN A 50 10.02 -2.73 -16.78
N THR A 51 10.26 -3.06 -15.50
CA THR A 51 10.63 -4.42 -15.07
C THR A 51 9.42 -5.30 -14.75
N LEU A 52 8.22 -4.71 -14.75
CA LEU A 52 6.99 -5.35 -14.34
C LEU A 52 6.25 -5.91 -15.58
N PRO A 53 5.77 -7.17 -15.55
CA PRO A 53 5.11 -7.79 -16.70
C PRO A 53 3.90 -6.99 -17.23
N ARG A 54 3.08 -6.40 -16.33
CA ARG A 54 1.91 -5.58 -16.72
C ARG A 54 2.22 -4.23 -17.37
N PHE A 55 3.50 -3.84 -17.39
CA PHE A 55 4.00 -2.60 -17.99
C PHE A 55 4.87 -2.88 -19.23
N GLN A 56 4.84 -4.10 -19.77
CA GLN A 56 5.36 -4.39 -21.10
C GLN A 56 4.39 -3.88 -22.18
N PRO A 57 4.88 -3.47 -23.37
CA PRO A 57 4.05 -2.85 -24.41
C PRO A 57 2.78 -3.64 -24.77
N GLU A 58 2.88 -4.97 -24.89
CA GLU A 58 1.75 -5.86 -25.21
C GLU A 58 0.71 -5.87 -24.10
N ALA A 59 1.17 -5.95 -22.84
CA ALA A 59 0.31 -5.92 -21.67
C ALA A 59 -0.38 -4.56 -21.52
N MET A 60 0.35 -3.46 -21.74
CA MET A 60 -0.20 -2.11 -21.69
C MET A 60 -1.25 -1.91 -22.76
N ARG A 61 -0.98 -2.31 -24.01
CA ARG A 61 -1.93 -2.23 -25.12
C ARG A 61 -3.24 -2.97 -24.81
N ALA A 62 -3.15 -4.20 -24.30
CA ALA A 62 -4.32 -4.97 -23.89
C ALA A 62 -5.07 -4.32 -22.71
N ASN A 63 -4.34 -3.87 -21.69
CA ASN A 63 -4.94 -3.30 -20.49
C ASN A 63 -5.47 -1.87 -20.69
N THR A 64 -5.06 -1.14 -21.73
CA THR A 64 -5.58 0.20 -22.07
C THR A 64 -7.10 0.17 -22.31
N HIS A 65 -7.67 -0.96 -22.71
CA HIS A 65 -9.13 -1.10 -22.82
C HIS A 65 -9.85 -0.83 -21.48
N ILE A 66 -9.23 -1.15 -20.35
CA ILE A 66 -9.77 -0.83 -19.01
C ILE A 66 -9.78 0.68 -18.80
N VAL A 67 -8.68 1.36 -19.15
CA VAL A 67 -8.58 2.83 -19.06
C VAL A 67 -9.65 3.48 -19.93
N ASN A 68 -9.87 2.97 -21.15
CA ASN A 68 -10.88 3.48 -22.06
C ASN A 68 -12.29 3.34 -21.48
N ALA A 69 -12.61 2.22 -20.82
CA ALA A 69 -13.89 2.03 -20.15
C ALA A 69 -14.08 3.04 -19.00
N LEU A 70 -13.05 3.25 -18.17
CA LEU A 70 -13.08 4.24 -17.09
C LEU A 70 -13.26 5.67 -17.63
N GLN A 71 -12.56 6.02 -18.71
CA GLN A 71 -12.66 7.33 -19.35
C GLN A 71 -14.03 7.56 -19.98
N ALA A 72 -14.59 6.56 -20.67
CA ALA A 72 -15.92 6.63 -21.26
C ALA A 72 -16.99 6.85 -20.17
N PHE A 73 -16.89 6.11 -19.07
CA PHE A 73 -17.76 6.26 -17.90
C PHE A 73 -17.65 7.65 -17.28
N GLY A 74 -16.42 8.12 -17.05
CA GLY A 74 -16.16 9.40 -16.40
C GLY A 74 -16.52 10.62 -17.25
N ARG A 75 -16.33 10.56 -18.57
CA ARG A 75 -16.56 11.69 -19.50
C ARG A 75 -17.98 12.24 -19.43
N THR A 76 -18.97 11.37 -19.28
CA THR A 76 -20.39 11.75 -19.20
C THR A 76 -20.76 12.35 -17.85
N ARG A 77 -19.88 12.23 -16.84
CA ARG A 77 -20.11 12.58 -15.43
C ARG A 77 -19.15 13.65 -14.91
N GLY A 78 -18.19 14.09 -15.73
CA GLY A 78 -17.14 15.02 -15.30
C GLY A 78 -16.10 14.41 -14.37
N MET A 79 -15.94 13.08 -14.37
CA MET A 79 -14.95 12.37 -13.55
C MET A 79 -13.71 12.05 -14.38
N THR A 80 -12.52 12.18 -13.79
CA THR A 80 -11.28 11.63 -14.38
C THR A 80 -11.25 10.10 -14.25
N SER A 81 -10.46 9.41 -15.06
CA SER A 81 -10.35 7.94 -14.94
C SER A 81 -9.77 7.51 -13.59
N ALA A 82 -8.91 8.35 -12.98
CA ALA A 82 -8.41 8.14 -11.62
C ALA A 82 -9.55 8.21 -10.59
N GLN A 83 -10.41 9.21 -10.67
CA GLN A 83 -11.59 9.34 -9.80
C GLN A 83 -12.57 8.18 -10.02
N VAL A 84 -12.81 7.77 -11.27
CA VAL A 84 -13.66 6.59 -11.55
C VAL A 84 -13.06 5.33 -10.93
N ALA A 85 -11.74 5.11 -11.07
CA ALA A 85 -11.08 3.95 -10.47
C ALA A 85 -11.16 3.95 -8.94
N LEU A 86 -11.02 5.11 -8.30
CA LEU A 86 -11.15 5.25 -6.85
C LEU A 86 -12.59 5.08 -6.37
N GLY A 87 -13.56 5.71 -7.05
CA GLY A 87 -14.98 5.63 -6.72
C GLY A 87 -15.52 4.20 -6.89
N TRP A 88 -15.12 3.54 -7.97
CA TRP A 88 -15.47 2.14 -8.23
C TRP A 88 -14.93 1.18 -7.16
N LEU A 89 -13.80 1.51 -6.54
CA LEU A 89 -13.23 0.75 -5.43
C LEU A 89 -13.93 1.06 -4.10
N LEU A 90 -14.22 2.34 -3.83
CA LEU A 90 -14.89 2.80 -2.61
C LEU A 90 -16.33 2.27 -2.48
N GLN A 91 -17.05 2.11 -3.60
CA GLN A 91 -18.43 1.61 -3.58
C GLN A 91 -18.56 0.11 -3.27
N LYS A 92 -17.46 -0.66 -3.38
CA LYS A 92 -17.47 -2.12 -3.19
C LYS A 92 -17.93 -2.51 -1.79
N ALA A 93 -17.50 -1.77 -0.77
CA ALA A 93 -17.94 -1.93 0.60
C ALA A 93 -17.53 -0.71 1.44
N PRO A 94 -18.31 -0.32 2.47
CA PRO A 94 -18.02 0.85 3.30
C PRO A 94 -16.72 0.72 4.13
N TRP A 95 -16.19 -0.49 4.30
CA TRP A 95 -14.96 -0.80 5.03
C TRP A 95 -13.72 -0.90 4.11
N ILE A 96 -13.85 -0.56 2.82
CA ILE A 96 -12.72 -0.48 1.89
C ILE A 96 -12.21 0.95 1.81
N VAL A 97 -10.95 1.18 2.18
CA VAL A 97 -10.32 2.50 2.21
C VAL A 97 -9.01 2.47 1.41
N PRO A 98 -9.01 2.87 0.12
CA PRO A 98 -7.79 2.89 -0.69
C PRO A 98 -6.81 3.97 -0.23
N ILE A 99 -5.52 3.70 -0.43
CA ILE A 99 -4.43 4.64 -0.11
C ILE A 99 -3.74 5.13 -1.41
N PRO A 100 -4.38 6.05 -2.18
CA PRO A 100 -3.75 6.61 -3.37
C PRO A 100 -2.55 7.47 -2.98
N GLY A 101 -1.37 7.13 -3.49
CA GLY A 101 -0.16 7.92 -3.29
C GLY A 101 -0.05 9.05 -4.31
N THR A 102 0.41 10.22 -3.87
CA THR A 102 0.78 11.35 -4.74
C THR A 102 1.81 12.24 -4.04
N THR A 103 2.65 12.92 -4.82
CA THR A 103 3.55 13.99 -4.37
C THR A 103 3.05 15.38 -4.76
N LYS A 104 1.95 15.47 -5.52
CA LYS A 104 1.38 16.73 -6.02
C LYS A 104 0.06 17.03 -5.33
N LEU A 105 -0.08 18.27 -4.86
CA LEU A 105 -1.31 18.76 -4.22
C LEU A 105 -2.53 18.66 -5.15
N SER A 106 -2.38 19.02 -6.43
CA SER A 106 -3.49 18.94 -7.40
C SER A 106 -4.04 17.52 -7.57
N HIS A 107 -3.19 16.50 -7.56
CA HIS A 107 -3.64 15.10 -7.60
C HIS A 107 -4.30 14.68 -6.28
N LEU A 108 -3.86 15.22 -5.13
CA LEU A 108 -4.51 14.96 -3.84
C LEU A 108 -5.94 15.53 -3.88
N GLU A 109 -6.08 16.79 -4.31
CA GLU A 109 -7.38 17.45 -4.46
C GLU A 109 -8.29 16.71 -5.45
N GLU A 110 -7.76 16.28 -6.61
CA GLU A 110 -8.51 15.46 -7.56
C GLU A 110 -8.99 14.14 -6.94
N ASN A 111 -8.09 13.42 -6.25
CA ASN A 111 -8.42 12.15 -5.60
C ASN A 111 -9.50 12.34 -4.53
N LEU A 112 -9.41 13.39 -3.71
CA LEU A 112 -10.41 13.70 -2.67
C LEU A 112 -11.79 14.01 -3.27
N ARG A 113 -11.83 14.77 -4.36
CA ARG A 113 -13.08 15.09 -5.08
C ARG A 113 -13.81 13.88 -5.65
N THR A 114 -13.19 12.70 -5.68
CA THR A 114 -13.90 11.43 -5.96
C THR A 114 -15.14 11.28 -5.07
N LEU A 115 -15.07 11.74 -3.82
CA LEU A 115 -16.15 11.64 -2.84
C LEU A 115 -17.34 12.57 -3.12
N ASP A 116 -17.17 13.56 -4.00
CA ASP A 116 -18.21 14.53 -4.34
C ASP A 116 -19.20 13.98 -5.39
N PHE A 117 -18.88 12.86 -6.03
CA PHE A 117 -19.70 12.26 -7.08
C PHE A 117 -20.70 11.25 -6.49
N ASN A 118 -22.00 11.52 -6.69
CA ASN A 118 -23.07 10.60 -6.34
C ASN A 118 -23.46 9.74 -7.54
N ILE A 119 -22.91 8.53 -7.60
CA ILE A 119 -23.11 7.58 -8.71
C ILE A 119 -24.00 6.42 -8.24
N SER A 120 -24.96 6.03 -9.07
CA SER A 120 -25.91 4.96 -8.72
C SER A 120 -25.21 3.59 -8.65
N SER A 121 -25.74 2.67 -7.84
CA SER A 121 -25.26 1.29 -7.80
C SER A 121 -25.42 0.58 -9.15
N GLY A 122 -26.44 0.93 -9.94
CA GLY A 122 -26.65 0.42 -11.30
C GLY A 122 -25.53 0.86 -12.25
N ASP A 123 -25.14 2.13 -12.20
CA ASP A 123 -24.05 2.67 -13.01
C ASP A 123 -22.72 2.00 -12.67
N TRP A 124 -22.44 1.82 -11.36
CA TRP A 124 -21.25 1.09 -10.94
C TRP A 124 -21.26 -0.35 -11.40
N LYS A 125 -22.42 -1.01 -11.40
CA LYS A 125 -22.59 -2.37 -11.90
C LYS A 125 -22.37 -2.47 -13.42
N GLU A 126 -22.79 -1.47 -14.18
CA GLU A 126 -22.53 -1.41 -15.63
C GLU A 126 -21.02 -1.27 -15.93
N LEU A 127 -20.34 -0.37 -15.21
CA LEU A 127 -18.89 -0.22 -15.32
C LEU A 127 -18.17 -1.52 -14.93
N GLU A 128 -18.60 -2.13 -13.83
CA GLU A 128 -18.10 -3.41 -13.33
C GLU A 128 -18.18 -4.50 -14.39
N ASP A 129 -19.35 -4.68 -15.01
CA ASP A 129 -19.57 -5.70 -16.05
C ASP A 129 -18.71 -5.42 -17.29
N THR A 130 -18.60 -4.15 -17.68
CA THR A 130 -17.76 -3.71 -18.81
C THR A 130 -16.29 -4.05 -18.56
N VAL A 131 -15.77 -3.75 -17.36
CA VAL A 131 -14.36 -4.01 -17.01
C VAL A 131 -14.10 -5.50 -16.82
N ALA A 132 -15.05 -6.25 -16.25
CA ALA A 132 -14.91 -7.70 -16.03
C ALA A 132 -14.77 -8.50 -17.34
N ALA A 133 -15.33 -7.99 -18.45
CA ALA A 133 -15.18 -8.59 -19.77
C ALA A 133 -13.79 -8.38 -20.41
N ILE A 134 -12.94 -7.52 -19.84
CA ILE A 134 -11.63 -7.18 -20.40
C ILE A 134 -10.55 -8.06 -19.74
N PRO A 135 -9.81 -8.88 -20.52
CA PRO A 135 -8.75 -9.70 -19.96
C PRO A 135 -7.59 -8.83 -19.45
N VAL A 136 -7.16 -9.10 -18.23
CA VAL A 136 -5.97 -8.44 -17.64
C VAL A 136 -4.73 -9.22 -18.06
N VAL A 137 -3.79 -8.55 -18.73
CA VAL A 137 -2.54 -9.15 -19.22
C VAL A 137 -1.34 -8.70 -18.38
N GLY A 138 -0.47 -9.65 -18.05
CA GLY A 138 0.77 -9.43 -17.31
C GLY A 138 0.59 -9.44 -15.79
N ASP A 139 1.52 -10.11 -15.10
CA ASP A 139 1.49 -10.27 -13.64
C ASP A 139 1.80 -8.99 -12.85
N ARG A 140 1.39 -9.02 -11.57
CA ARG A 140 1.61 -7.92 -10.60
C ARG A 140 3.08 -7.76 -10.22
N TYR A 141 3.88 -8.82 -10.24
CA TYR A 141 5.30 -8.78 -9.91
C TYR A 141 6.04 -9.78 -10.80
N ASN A 142 7.33 -9.55 -11.05
CA ASN A 142 8.18 -10.58 -11.63
C ASN A 142 8.61 -11.59 -10.54
N ALA A 143 9.10 -12.76 -10.93
CA ALA A 143 9.53 -13.80 -10.00
C ALA A 143 10.72 -13.37 -9.09
N GLU A 144 11.49 -12.36 -9.49
CA GLU A 144 12.75 -11.96 -8.84
C GLU A 144 12.62 -10.84 -7.78
N GLN A 145 11.49 -10.11 -7.75
CA GLN A 145 11.28 -8.93 -6.88
C GLN A 145 11.16 -9.24 -5.37
N GLN A 146 11.45 -10.47 -4.93
CA GLN A 146 11.49 -10.83 -3.52
C GLN A 146 12.86 -10.59 -2.83
N ARG A 147 13.87 -10.07 -3.53
CA ARG A 147 15.19 -9.83 -2.93
C ARG A 147 15.25 -8.48 -2.19
N GLN A 148 15.30 -8.53 -0.86
CA GLN A 148 15.61 -7.36 -0.02
C GLN A 148 17.09 -6.95 -0.16
N VAL A 149 17.36 -5.64 -0.09
CA VAL A 149 18.73 -5.10 -0.07
C VAL A 149 19.30 -5.30 1.33
N PHE A 150 20.26 -6.21 1.47
CA PHE A 150 20.96 -6.46 2.73
C PHE A 150 22.15 -5.51 2.89
N GLN A 151 22.12 -4.64 3.91
CA GLN A 151 23.24 -3.77 4.29
C GLN A 151 23.87 -4.29 5.62
N PRO A 152 24.86 -5.20 5.58
CA PRO A 152 25.35 -5.90 6.76
C PRO A 152 25.95 -4.99 7.83
N GLU A 153 26.63 -3.91 7.43
CA GLU A 153 27.26 -2.96 8.36
C GLU A 153 26.24 -2.09 9.07
N ALA A 154 25.29 -1.51 8.32
CA ALA A 154 24.16 -0.77 8.87
C ALA A 154 23.32 -1.65 9.80
N MET A 155 23.05 -2.91 9.40
CA MET A 155 22.35 -3.87 10.25
C MET A 155 23.09 -4.11 11.57
N ARG A 156 24.39 -4.40 11.53
CA ARG A 156 25.21 -4.60 12.75
C ARG A 156 25.20 -3.38 13.66
N ALA A 157 25.33 -2.18 13.10
CA ALA A 157 25.30 -0.94 13.87
C ALA A 157 23.92 -0.68 14.50
N ASN A 158 22.84 -1.00 13.81
CA ASN A 158 21.47 -0.81 14.28
C ASN A 158 20.98 -1.92 15.21
N THR A 159 21.70 -3.04 15.35
CA THR A 159 21.37 -4.12 16.31
C THR A 159 21.21 -3.60 17.74
N ARG A 160 21.91 -2.53 18.13
CA ARG A 160 21.75 -1.89 19.45
C ARG A 160 20.31 -1.41 19.71
N ILE A 161 19.64 -0.89 18.69
CA ILE A 161 18.25 -0.43 18.78
C ILE A 161 17.34 -1.65 19.01
N VAL A 162 17.54 -2.70 18.22
CA VAL A 162 16.78 -3.95 18.37
C VAL A 162 16.99 -4.56 19.76
N ASN A 163 18.22 -4.55 20.28
CA ASN A 163 18.53 -5.04 21.62
C ASN A 163 17.81 -4.21 22.71
N ALA A 164 17.72 -2.88 22.55
CA ALA A 164 16.95 -2.03 23.46
C ALA A 164 15.47 -2.41 23.44
N LEU A 165 14.86 -2.57 22.25
CA LEU A 165 13.47 -3.03 22.11
C LEU A 165 13.25 -4.42 22.73
N GLN A 166 14.18 -5.35 22.51
CA GLN A 166 14.11 -6.69 23.10
C GLN A 166 14.23 -6.66 24.62
N THR A 167 15.08 -5.79 25.17
CA THR A 167 15.28 -5.65 26.61
C THR A 167 14.02 -5.09 27.25
N PHE A 168 13.46 -4.03 26.67
CA PHE A 168 12.18 -3.47 27.07
C PHE A 168 11.06 -4.53 26.99
N GLY A 169 10.97 -5.25 25.87
CA GLY A 169 9.93 -6.25 25.64
C GLY A 169 10.00 -7.47 26.56
N ARG A 170 11.20 -8.01 26.85
CA ARG A 170 11.37 -9.20 27.71
C ARG A 170 10.76 -9.03 29.09
N THR A 171 10.91 -7.85 29.69
CA THR A 171 10.35 -7.55 31.01
C THR A 171 8.82 -7.51 31.02
N ARG A 172 8.19 -7.44 29.84
CA ARG A 172 6.74 -7.26 29.62
C ARG A 172 6.11 -8.39 28.81
N GLY A 173 6.87 -9.44 28.48
CA GLY A 173 6.39 -10.54 27.64
C GLY A 173 6.15 -10.15 26.17
N MET A 174 6.72 -9.04 25.70
CA MET A 174 6.58 -8.55 24.32
C MET A 174 7.81 -8.92 23.48
N THR A 175 7.60 -9.21 22.20
CA THR A 175 8.67 -9.29 21.21
C THR A 175 9.12 -7.89 20.77
N SER A 176 10.31 -7.75 20.18
CA SER A 176 10.76 -6.46 19.64
C SER A 176 9.84 -5.92 18.54
N ALA A 177 9.16 -6.80 17.80
CA ALA A 177 8.17 -6.40 16.80
C ALA A 177 6.92 -5.82 17.46
N GLN A 178 6.40 -6.46 18.51
CA GLN A 178 5.27 -5.95 19.29
C GLN A 178 5.59 -4.62 19.98
N VAL A 179 6.81 -4.47 20.53
CA VAL A 179 7.27 -3.19 21.11
C VAL A 179 7.27 -2.08 20.05
N ALA A 180 7.81 -2.35 18.86
CA ALA A 180 7.83 -1.37 17.77
C ALA A 180 6.42 -0.99 17.29
N LEU A 181 5.52 -1.97 17.17
CA LEU A 181 4.12 -1.74 16.79
C LEU A 181 3.38 -0.96 17.87
N GLY A 182 3.54 -1.31 19.15
CA GLY A 182 2.90 -0.63 20.27
C GLY A 182 3.37 0.82 20.40
N TRP A 183 4.68 1.05 20.20
CA TRP A 183 5.24 2.39 20.17
C TRP A 183 4.67 3.24 19.02
N LEU A 184 4.38 2.66 17.85
CA LEU A 184 3.71 3.39 16.76
C LEU A 184 2.26 3.72 17.10
N LEU A 185 1.53 2.75 17.65
CA LEU A 185 0.10 2.89 17.97
C LEU A 185 -0.15 3.96 19.05
N GLN A 186 0.73 4.11 20.03
CA GLN A 186 0.56 5.12 21.09
C GLN A 186 0.82 6.56 20.61
N LYS A 187 1.50 6.76 19.47
CA LYS A 187 1.84 8.11 18.99
C LYS A 187 0.62 8.94 18.62
N ALA A 188 -0.44 8.32 18.09
CA ALA A 188 -1.72 8.96 17.82
C ALA A 188 -2.78 7.90 17.48
N PRO A 189 -4.07 8.15 17.80
CA PRO A 189 -5.15 7.19 17.55
C PRO A 189 -5.42 6.93 16.06
N TRP A 190 -4.90 7.76 15.15
CA TRP A 190 -5.03 7.59 13.70
C TRP A 190 -3.82 6.90 13.03
N ILE A 191 -2.83 6.44 13.80
CA ILE A 191 -1.70 5.69 13.25
C ILE A 191 -2.09 4.23 13.07
N VAL A 192 -2.01 3.75 11.83
CA VAL A 192 -2.28 2.35 11.47
C VAL A 192 -1.00 1.75 10.88
N PRO A 193 -0.22 0.97 11.66
CA PRO A 193 0.95 0.30 11.12
C PRO A 193 0.54 -0.79 10.12
N ILE A 194 1.34 -0.96 9.06
CA ILE A 194 1.13 -2.01 8.04
C ILE A 194 2.26 -3.04 8.16
N PRO A 195 2.22 -3.94 9.16
CA PRO A 195 3.25 -4.95 9.30
C PRO A 195 3.15 -5.96 8.16
N GLY A 196 4.23 -6.12 7.39
CA GLY A 196 4.30 -7.12 6.33
C GLY A 196 4.61 -8.50 6.89
N THR A 197 3.75 -9.48 6.64
CA THR A 197 4.03 -10.90 6.91
C THR A 197 3.27 -11.81 5.95
N THR A 198 3.87 -12.95 5.60
CA THR A 198 3.23 -14.04 4.86
C THR A 198 2.89 -15.24 5.76
N LYS A 199 3.27 -15.19 7.05
CA LYS A 199 3.04 -16.27 8.03
C LYS A 199 1.95 -15.87 9.00
N LEU A 200 0.98 -16.77 9.20
CA LEU A 200 -0.13 -16.58 10.14
C LEU A 200 0.37 -16.34 11.58
N SER A 201 1.35 -17.12 12.04
CA SER A 201 1.90 -16.96 13.40
C SER A 201 2.49 -15.57 13.66
N HIS A 202 3.13 -14.95 12.68
CA HIS A 202 3.63 -13.58 12.80
C HIS A 202 2.48 -12.56 12.79
N LEU A 203 1.40 -12.82 12.06
CA LEU A 203 0.21 -11.96 12.10
C LEU A 203 -0.44 -12.01 13.49
N GLU A 204 -0.63 -13.20 14.04
CA GLU A 204 -1.15 -13.42 15.40
C GLU A 204 -0.25 -12.74 16.45
N GLU A 205 1.08 -12.88 16.33
CA GLU A 205 2.03 -12.18 17.20
C GLU A 205 1.87 -10.65 17.10
N ASN A 206 1.80 -10.10 15.89
CA ASN A 206 1.64 -8.66 15.68
C ASN A 206 0.31 -8.15 16.27
N LEU A 207 -0.79 -8.89 16.12
CA LEU A 207 -2.11 -8.52 16.65
C LEU A 207 -2.12 -8.49 18.18
N ARG A 208 -1.42 -9.42 18.84
CA ARG A 208 -1.27 -9.43 20.30
C ARG A 208 -0.62 -8.18 20.86
N THR A 209 0.00 -7.33 20.04
CA THR A 209 0.44 -5.99 20.46
C THR A 209 -0.69 -5.19 21.13
N LEU A 210 -1.94 -5.39 20.68
CA LEU A 210 -3.12 -4.68 21.20
C LEU A 210 -3.51 -5.14 22.62
N ASP A 211 -3.00 -6.28 23.07
CA ASP A 211 -3.33 -6.84 24.39
C ASP A 211 -2.44 -6.26 25.51
N PHE A 212 -1.38 -5.52 25.16
CA PHE A 212 -0.44 -4.95 26.12
C PHE A 212 -0.86 -3.53 26.53
N ASN A 213 -0.95 -3.30 27.85
CA ASN A 213 -1.18 -1.99 28.42
C ASN A 213 0.13 -1.42 28.98
N ILE A 214 0.77 -0.55 28.20
CA ILE A 214 2.05 0.10 28.55
C ILE A 214 1.78 1.58 28.84
N SER A 215 2.30 2.11 29.95
CA SER A 215 2.06 3.50 30.35
C SER A 215 2.80 4.50 29.45
N SER A 216 2.34 5.75 29.45
CA SER A 216 3.01 6.84 28.73
C SER A 216 4.44 7.09 29.23
N GLU A 217 4.69 6.89 30.53
CA GLU A 217 6.02 7.00 31.13
C GLU A 217 6.96 5.89 30.64
N GLU A 218 6.47 4.65 30.55
CA GLU A 218 7.25 3.53 30.02
C GLU A 218 7.58 3.72 28.54
N TRP A 219 6.61 4.21 27.74
CA TRP A 219 6.88 4.56 26.34
C TRP A 219 7.91 5.68 26.20
N LYS A 220 7.86 6.65 27.11
CA LYS A 220 8.82 7.75 27.15
C LYS A 220 10.23 7.26 27.49
N GLU A 221 10.37 6.36 28.45
CA GLU A 221 11.68 5.75 28.80
C GLU A 221 12.29 5.01 27.61
N LEU A 222 11.49 4.24 26.89
CA LEU A 222 11.92 3.56 25.66
C LEU A 222 12.35 4.58 24.59
N GLU A 223 11.55 5.64 24.40
CA GLU A 223 11.83 6.68 23.41
C GLU A 223 13.13 7.43 23.72
N ASP A 224 13.34 7.83 24.98
CA ASP A 224 14.56 8.51 25.42
C ASP A 224 15.79 7.59 25.23
N THR A 225 15.64 6.29 25.51
CA THR A 225 16.69 5.28 25.30
C THR A 225 17.05 5.13 23.82
N VAL A 226 16.05 5.01 22.94
CA VAL A 226 16.27 4.83 21.49
C VAL A 226 16.75 6.12 20.82
N ALA A 227 16.30 7.29 21.27
CA ALA A 227 16.71 8.59 20.75
C ALA A 227 18.22 8.85 20.90
N ALA A 228 18.85 8.26 21.93
CA ALA A 228 20.30 8.29 22.11
C ALA A 228 21.08 7.40 21.11
N MET A 229 20.39 6.60 20.29
CA MET A 229 20.97 5.62 19.37
C MET A 229 20.69 6.02 17.91
N PRO A 230 21.52 6.87 17.26
CA PRO A 230 21.27 7.29 15.88
C PRO A 230 21.24 6.08 14.93
N VAL A 231 20.28 6.06 14.02
CA VAL A 231 20.17 5.03 12.98
C VAL A 231 21.33 5.22 11.98
N VAL A 232 22.02 4.13 11.67
CA VAL A 232 23.13 4.10 10.72
C VAL A 232 22.66 3.52 9.40
N GLY A 233 23.11 4.12 8.30
CA GLY A 233 22.78 3.70 6.94
C GLY A 233 21.48 4.30 6.42
N ASP A 234 21.33 4.25 5.10
CA ASP A 234 20.17 4.81 4.43
C ASP A 234 19.03 3.80 4.32
N ARG A 235 17.80 4.30 4.44
CA ARG A 235 16.57 3.51 4.23
C ARG A 235 16.53 2.84 2.85
N TYR A 236 17.17 3.48 1.87
CA TYR A 236 17.21 3.07 0.47
C TYR A 236 18.67 3.07 0.03
N ASN A 237 19.08 2.12 -0.81
CA ASN A 237 20.39 2.22 -1.47
C ASN A 237 20.39 3.38 -2.49
N ALA A 238 21.56 3.76 -3.00
CA ALA A 238 21.69 4.91 -3.91
C ALA A 238 20.80 4.81 -5.17
N GLU A 239 20.51 3.60 -5.65
CA GLU A 239 19.61 3.39 -6.80
C GLU A 239 18.14 3.64 -6.42
N GLN A 240 17.71 3.12 -5.28
CA GLN A 240 16.37 3.32 -4.76
C GLN A 240 16.13 4.76 -4.30
N GLN A 241 17.16 5.45 -3.77
CA GLN A 241 17.10 6.87 -3.40
C GLN A 241 16.75 7.73 -4.59
N ARG A 242 17.46 7.52 -5.72
CA ARG A 242 17.09 8.13 -7.01
C ARG A 242 15.62 7.87 -7.28
N GLN A 243 15.18 6.60 -7.31
CA GLN A 243 13.78 6.21 -7.62
C GLN A 243 12.72 6.93 -6.78
N VAL A 244 13.02 7.31 -5.53
CA VAL A 244 12.09 8.04 -4.65
C VAL A 244 12.31 9.56 -4.61
N GLY A 245 13.17 10.10 -5.48
CA GLY A 245 13.48 11.53 -5.58
C GLY A 245 14.28 12.07 -4.39
N ARG A 246 15.17 11.25 -3.82
CA ARG A 246 16.08 11.62 -2.73
C ARG A 246 17.54 11.50 -3.13
#